data_AF-A0A5Q4SV56-F1
#
_entry.id   AF-A0A5Q4SV56-F1
#
_cell.length_a   1.000
_cell.length_b   1.000
_cell.length_c   1.000
_cell.angle_alpha   90.00
_cell.angle_beta   90.00
_cell.angle_gamma   90.00
#
_symmetry.space_group_name_H-M   'P 1'
#
loop_
_entity.id
_entity.type
_entity.pdbx_description
1 polymer ?
#
loop_
_entity_poly.entity_id
_entity_poly.type
_entity_poly.pdbx_seq_one_letter_code
_entity_poly.pdbx_strand_id
1 'polypeptide(L)'
;MGALDWEVVDAPEANVHATSPDGRVYVGWLPEDATAWQRDIIWQIRVQPADGEAWIQEFGLYTPTEAVAGFLAALVTHSPADH
;
A
#
# COMPACT_ATOMS: atom_id res chain seq x y z
N MET A 1 -9.91 -13.07 13.05
CA MET A 1 -9.18 -12.26 12.07
C MET A 1 -8.11 -13.16 11.49
N GLY A 2 -8.40 -13.79 10.36
CA GLY A 2 -7.38 -14.56 9.62
C GLY A 2 -6.36 -13.57 9.10
N ALA A 3 -5.07 -13.90 9.22
CA ALA A 3 -4.04 -13.16 8.51
C ALA A 3 -4.39 -13.17 7.03
N LEU A 4 -4.29 -12.03 6.35
CA LEU A 4 -4.61 -11.91 4.92
C LEU A 4 -3.53 -12.56 4.02
N ASP A 5 -2.55 -13.24 4.62
CA ASP A 5 -1.38 -13.86 3.98
C ASP A 5 -0.52 -12.90 3.13
N TRP A 6 -0.53 -11.61 3.47
CA TRP A 6 0.32 -10.62 2.79
C TRP A 6 1.80 -10.88 3.07
N GLU A 7 2.61 -10.80 2.03
CA GLU A 7 4.06 -10.81 2.18
C GLU A 7 4.51 -9.42 2.68
N VAL A 8 5.09 -9.38 3.88
CA VAL A 8 5.63 -8.14 4.48
C VAL A 8 7.15 -8.24 4.54
N VAL A 9 7.84 -7.24 3.99
CA VAL A 9 9.30 -7.13 4.01
C VAL A 9 9.69 -5.82 4.66
N ASP A 10 10.39 -5.92 5.79
CA ASP A 10 11.15 -4.81 6.38
C ASP A 10 12.44 -4.66 5.55
N ALA A 11 12.54 -3.57 4.81
CA ALA A 11 13.70 -3.27 3.99
C ALA A 11 14.72 -2.42 4.78
N PRO A 12 15.97 -2.31 4.29
CA PRO A 12 16.91 -1.31 4.80
C PRO A 12 16.29 0.10 4.81
N GLU A 13 16.87 0.98 5.64
CA GLU A 13 16.40 2.36 5.80
C GLU A 13 14.95 2.49 6.32
N ALA A 14 14.49 1.57 7.17
CA ALA A 14 13.16 1.61 7.81
C ALA A 14 11.96 1.61 6.83
N ASN A 15 12.15 1.24 5.57
CA ASN A 15 11.04 1.07 4.64
C ASN A 15 10.27 -0.22 4.93
N VAL A 16 8.95 -0.19 4.77
CA VAL A 16 8.10 -1.38 4.91
C VAL A 16 7.33 -1.59 3.62
N HIS A 17 7.36 -2.81 3.11
CA HIS A 17 6.63 -3.22 1.92
C HIS A 17 5.65 -4.34 2.29
N ALA A 18 4.42 -4.25 1.79
CA ALA A 18 3.43 -5.30 1.93
C ALA A 18 2.78 -5.58 0.57
N THR A 19 2.75 -6.84 0.15
CA THR A 19 2.15 -7.26 -1.12
C THR A 19 1.04 -8.28 -0.85
N SER A 20 -0.11 -8.11 -1.50
CA SER A 20 -1.21 -9.07 -1.40
C SER A 20 -0.84 -10.43 -2.01
N PRO A 21 -1.46 -11.55 -1.56
CA PRO A 21 -1.16 -12.89 -2.07
C PRO A 21 -1.33 -13.05 -3.58
N ASP A 22 -2.28 -12.32 -4.17
CA ASP A 22 -2.55 -12.31 -5.61
C ASP A 22 -1.61 -11.37 -6.39
N GLY A 23 -0.71 -10.66 -5.71
CA GLY A 23 0.23 -9.71 -6.29
C GLY A 23 -0.41 -8.42 -6.82
N ARG A 24 -1.71 -8.22 -6.62
CA ARG A 24 -2.48 -7.11 -7.22
C ARG A 24 -2.39 -5.82 -6.43
N VAL A 25 -2.10 -5.88 -5.13
CA VAL A 25 -1.97 -4.72 -4.26
C VAL A 25 -0.58 -4.71 -3.66
N TYR A 26 0.11 -3.59 -3.82
CA TYR A 26 1.35 -3.29 -3.15
C TYR A 26 1.17 -2.05 -2.28
N VAL A 27 1.67 -2.11 -1.06
CA VAL A 27 1.70 -1.00 -0.11
C VAL A 27 3.15 -0.78 0.32
N GLY A 28 3.67 0.42 0.10
CA GLY A 28 4.96 0.86 0.61
C GLY A 28 4.79 1.97 1.63
N TRP A 29 5.42 1.82 2.79
CA TRP A 29 5.78 2.93 3.66
C TRP A 29 7.25 3.26 3.42
N LEU A 30 7.52 4.45 2.86
CA LEU A 30 8.79 4.80 2.21
C LEU A 30 9.39 6.10 2.77
N PRO A 31 9.66 6.22 4.08
CA PRO A 31 10.17 7.45 4.68
C PRO A 31 11.55 7.85 4.15
N GLU A 32 12.37 6.90 3.70
CA GLU A 32 13.76 7.16 3.29
C GLU A 32 13.96 7.10 1.76
N ASP A 33 12.89 6.98 0.97
CA ASP A 33 12.97 7.15 -0.47
C ASP A 33 13.22 8.63 -0.78
N ALA A 34 14.45 8.96 -1.17
CA ALA A 34 14.87 10.34 -1.43
C ALA A 34 14.02 11.06 -2.49
N THR A 35 13.40 10.33 -3.43
CA THR A 35 12.54 10.92 -4.46
C THR A 35 11.12 11.17 -3.93
N ALA A 36 10.60 10.26 -3.10
CA ALA A 36 9.32 10.43 -2.42
C ALA A 36 9.38 11.51 -1.33
N TRP A 37 10.49 11.55 -0.58
CA TRP A 37 10.75 12.52 0.47
C TRP A 37 10.78 13.96 -0.06
N GLN A 38 11.38 14.20 -1.23
CA GLN A 38 11.34 15.51 -1.90
C GLN A 38 9.92 15.99 -2.24
N ARG A 39 8.93 15.08 -2.23
CA ARG A 39 7.53 15.35 -2.52
C ARG A 39 6.65 15.21 -1.26
N ASP A 40 7.24 15.09 -0.07
CA ASP A 40 6.59 14.81 1.22
C ASP A 40 5.71 13.55 1.20
N ILE A 41 6.01 12.56 0.35
CA ILE A 41 5.25 11.30 0.24
C ILE A 41 5.93 10.22 1.06
N ILE A 42 5.16 9.58 1.95
CA ILE A 42 5.65 8.48 2.81
C ILE A 42 4.85 7.20 2.63
N TRP A 43 3.69 7.24 1.97
CA TRP A 43 2.91 6.05 1.62
C TRP A 43 2.69 5.99 0.12
N GLN A 44 2.82 4.80 -0.45
CA GLN A 44 2.47 4.54 -1.83
C GLN A 44 1.70 3.22 -1.93
N ILE A 45 0.47 3.30 -2.41
CA ILE A 45 -0.39 2.15 -2.69
C ILE A 45 -0.47 2.01 -4.20
N ARG A 46 -0.07 0.85 -4.73
CA ARG A 46 -0.20 0.52 -6.15
C ARG A 46 -1.20 -0.60 -6.29
N VAL A 47 -2.14 -0.45 -7.22
CA VAL A 47 -3.17 -1.44 -7.47
C VAL A 47 -3.20 -1.80 -8.94
N GLN A 48 -3.14 -3.10 -9.21
CA GLN A 48 -3.27 -3.73 -10.51
C GLN A 48 -4.50 -4.63 -10.47
N PRO A 49 -5.70 -4.10 -10.76
CA PRO A 49 -6.91 -4.90 -10.70
C PRO A 49 -6.93 -5.95 -11.83
N ALA A 50 -7.68 -7.05 -11.65
CA ALA A 50 -7.93 -8.01 -12.73
C ALA A 50 -8.61 -7.34 -13.93
N ASP A 51 -9.56 -6.46 -13.64
CA ASP A 51 -10.32 -5.70 -14.61
C ASP A 51 -10.18 -4.20 -14.33
N GLY A 52 -9.81 -3.43 -15.35
CA GLY A 52 -9.67 -1.98 -15.27
C GLY A 52 -8.22 -1.50 -15.35
N GLU A 53 -8.03 -0.21 -15.12
CA GLU A 53 -6.72 0.44 -15.22
C GLU A 53 -5.96 0.38 -13.89
N ALA A 54 -4.65 0.12 -13.97
CA ALA A 54 -3.77 0.20 -12.81
C ALA A 54 -3.67 1.65 -12.30
N TRP A 55 -3.60 1.82 -11.00
CA TRP A 55 -3.53 3.14 -10.39
C TRP A 55 -2.61 3.17 -9.17
N ILE A 56 -2.23 4.40 -8.80
CA ILE A 56 -1.36 4.68 -7.66
C ILE A 56 -2.04 5.74 -6.78
N GLN A 57 -2.11 5.47 -5.48
CA GLN A 57 -2.49 6.45 -4.46
C GLN A 57 -1.29 6.72 -3.55
N GLU A 58 -0.93 7.99 -3.43
CA GLU A 58 0.17 8.45 -2.57
C GLU A 58 -0.43 9.19 -1.37
N PHE A 59 0.15 9.01 -0.17
CA PHE A 59 -0.17 9.82 1.00
C PHE A 59 1.08 10.45 1.59
N GLY A 60 0.91 11.70 2.02
CA GLY A 60 2.01 12.52 2.50
C GLY A 60 2.29 12.37 3.99
N LEU A 61 3.38 12.98 4.44
CA LEU A 61 3.83 12.97 5.84
C LEU A 61 2.76 13.44 6.83
N TYR A 62 1.88 14.35 6.40
CA TYR A 62 0.83 14.93 7.24
C TYR A 62 -0.50 14.18 7.16
N THR A 63 -0.60 13.11 6.34
CA THR A 63 -1.80 12.28 6.33
C THR A 63 -1.82 11.41 7.60
N PRO A 64 -2.89 11.45 8.41
CA PRO A 64 -2.99 10.60 9.59
C PRO A 64 -2.94 9.12 9.19
N THR A 65 -2.15 8.33 9.92
CA THR A 65 -1.99 6.89 9.65
C THR A 65 -3.34 6.16 9.73
N GLU A 66 -4.26 6.61 10.57
CA GLU A 66 -5.62 6.07 10.69
C GLU A 66 -6.43 6.24 9.41
N ALA A 67 -6.22 7.35 8.67
CA ALA A 67 -6.88 7.57 7.39
C ALA A 67 -6.33 6.62 6.32
N VAL A 68 -5.02 6.38 6.31
CA VAL A 68 -4.38 5.40 5.42
C VAL A 68 -4.86 3.99 5.76
N ALA A 69 -4.93 3.64 7.04
CA ALA A 69 -5.45 2.35 7.49
C ALA A 69 -6.92 2.15 7.09
N GLY A 70 -7.77 3.19 7.23
CA GLY A 70 -9.15 3.15 6.78
C GLY A 70 -9.28 2.96 5.26
N PHE A 71 -8.45 3.64 4.47
CA PHE A 71 -8.37 3.45 3.03
C PHE A 71 -7.99 2.01 2.67
N LEU A 72 -6.93 1.47 3.28
CA LEU A 72 -6.48 0.10 3.05
C LEU A 72 -7.53 -0.93 3.47
N ALA A 73 -8.20 -0.74 4.61
CA ALA A 73 -9.28 -1.61 5.04
C ALA A 73 -10.43 -1.63 4.03
N ALA A 74 -10.84 -0.45 3.53
CA ALA A 74 -11.87 -0.33 2.51
C ALA A 74 -11.42 -0.98 1.18
N LEU A 75 -10.18 -0.76 0.77
CA LEU A 75 -9.59 -1.34 -0.44
C LEU A 75 -9.63 -2.87 -0.38
N VAL A 76 -9.10 -3.47 0.69
CA VAL A 76 -9.05 -4.94 0.85
C VAL A 76 -10.43 -5.56 0.98
N THR A 77 -11.38 -4.87 1.61
CA THR A 77 -12.76 -5.38 1.76
C THR A 77 -13.52 -5.43 0.43
N HIS A 78 -13.16 -4.56 -0.52
CA HIS A 78 -13.84 -4.44 -1.82
C HIS A 78 -12.99 -4.88 -3.01
N SER A 79 -11.76 -5.37 -2.77
CA SER A 79 -11.00 -6.10 -3.79
C SER A 79 -11.83 -7.33 -4.16
N PRO A 80 -12.26 -7.47 -5.42
CA PRO A 80 -13.03 -8.63 -5.83
C PRO A 80 -12.16 -9.86 -5.59
N ALA A 81 -12.57 -10.71 -4.65
CA ALA A 81 -12.04 -12.07 -4.58
C ALA A 81 -12.36 -12.72 -5.92
N ASP A 82 -11.34 -13.19 -6.64
CA ASP A 82 -11.55 -14.00 -7.82
C ASP A 82 -12.53 -15.13 -7.44
N HIS A 83 -13.62 -15.20 -8.18
CA HIS A 83 -14.78 -16.03 -7.92
C HIS A 83 -14.54 -17.49 -8.33
#